data_AF-A0A7S9A2Q2-F1
#
_entry.id   AF-A0A7S9A2Q2-F1
#
_cell.length_a   1.000
_cell.length_b   1.000
_cell.length_c   1.000
_cell.angle_alpha   90.00
_cell.angle_beta   90.00
_cell.angle_gamma   90.00
#
_symmetry.space_group_name_H-M   'P 1'
#
loop_
_entity.id
_entity.type
_entity.pdbx_description
1 polymer ?
#
loop_
_entity_poly.entity_id
_entity_poly.type
_entity_poly.pdbx_seq_one_letter_code
_entity_poly.pdbx_strand_id
1 'polypeptide(L)'
;MSALKIMFILVPIIVGVLLLLNVLFARSRPDTEKVSAYECGFSPLYGQTGMPFSIQYYLVGILFHVFDLEILLLYPIAVTLYNVSTYGFWIAIIFFRVLTLGFVYEMGSGRLYFRDQRSGINRRTIRVSDTK
;
A
#
# COMPACT_ATOMS: atom_id res chain seq x y z
N MET A 1 7.74 -34.76 -12.81
CA MET A 1 7.28 -33.60 -12.00
C MET A 1 6.42 -32.73 -12.89
N SER A 2 5.21 -32.35 -12.48
CA SER A 2 4.34 -31.49 -13.29
C SER A 2 5.00 -30.13 -13.56
N ALA A 3 4.84 -29.56 -14.76
CA ALA A 3 5.48 -28.31 -15.18
C ALA A 3 5.30 -27.15 -14.17
N LEU A 4 4.16 -27.09 -13.49
CA LEU A 4 3.87 -26.09 -12.44
C LEU A 4 4.84 -26.20 -11.25
N LYS A 5 5.17 -27.41 -10.81
CA LYS A 5 6.14 -27.63 -9.72
C LYS A 5 7.55 -27.22 -10.13
N ILE A 6 7.89 -27.43 -11.40
CA ILE A 6 9.19 -27.04 -11.95
C ILE A 6 9.30 -25.51 -11.98
N MET A 7 8.28 -24.81 -12.48
CA MET A 7 8.27 -23.35 -12.54
C MET A 7 8.39 -22.70 -11.16
N PHE A 8 7.66 -23.21 -10.17
CA PHE A 8 7.68 -22.66 -8.81
C PHE A 8 9.06 -22.75 -8.14
N ILE A 9 9.83 -23.80 -8.45
CA ILE A 9 11.19 -23.99 -7.92
C ILE A 9 12.22 -23.23 -8.77
N LEU A 10 12.06 -23.23 -10.10
CA LEU A 10 13.05 -22.68 -11.03
C LEU A 10 13.15 -21.15 -10.95
N VAL A 11 12.01 -20.45 -10.87
CA VAL A 11 11.97 -18.97 -10.88
C VAL A 11 12.81 -18.34 -9.75
N PRO A 12 12.62 -18.69 -8.45
CA PRO A 12 13.42 -18.10 -7.39
C PRO A 12 14.90 -18.48 -7.50
N ILE A 13 15.21 -19.67 -8.00
CA ILE A 13 16.61 -20.10 -8.22
C ILE A 13 17.28 -19.23 -9.28
N ILE A 14 16.61 -18.98 -10.42
CA ILE A 14 17.15 -18.13 -11.48
C ILE A 14 17.40 -16.70 -10.96
N VAL A 15 16.44 -16.13 -10.23
CA VAL A 15 16.60 -14.79 -9.64
C VAL A 15 17.78 -14.76 -8.66
N GLY A 16 17.92 -15.79 -7.82
CA GLY A 16 19.05 -15.92 -6.89
C GLY A 16 20.40 -16.02 -7.61
N VAL A 17 20.49 -16.82 -8.67
CA VAL A 17 21.72 -16.97 -9.47
C VAL A 17 22.07 -15.66 -10.17
N LEU A 18 21.10 -14.96 -10.76
CA LEU A 18 21.33 -13.66 -11.41
C LEU A 18 21.81 -12.60 -10.43
N LEU A 19 21.24 -12.55 -9.22
CA LEU A 19 21.70 -11.67 -8.16
C LEU A 19 23.13 -12.00 -7.73
N LEU A 20 23.45 -13.29 -7.56
CA LEU A 20 24.79 -13.76 -7.18
C LEU A 20 25.83 -13.41 -8.26
N LEU A 21 25.49 -13.61 -9.53
CA LEU A 21 26.33 -13.20 -10.65
C LEU A 21 26.53 -11.69 -10.67
N ASN A 22 25.49 -10.89 -10.40
CA ASN A 22 25.64 -9.44 -10.29
C ASN A 22 26.62 -9.05 -9.18
N VAL A 23 26.50 -9.62 -7.98
CA VAL A 23 27.40 -9.30 -6.86
C VAL A 23 28.84 -9.73 -7.16
N LEU A 24 29.05 -10.85 -7.85
CA LEU A 24 30.38 -11.36 -8.18
C LEU A 24 31.06 -10.60 -9.32
N PHE A 25 30.32 -10.21 -10.37
CA PHE A 25 30.89 -9.58 -11.57
C PHE A 25 30.74 -8.06 -11.61
N ALA A 26 29.80 -7.46 -10.87
CA ALA A 26 29.62 -6.01 -10.88
C ALA A 26 30.78 -5.31 -10.17
N ARG A 27 31.27 -4.23 -10.80
CA ARG A 27 32.32 -3.41 -10.20
C ARG A 27 31.73 -2.59 -9.05
N SER A 28 31.98 -3.03 -7.82
CA SER A 28 31.68 -2.23 -6.63
C SER A 28 32.80 -1.21 -6.36
N ARG A 29 32.44 0.09 -6.30
CA ARG A 29 33.31 1.19 -5.86
C ARG A 29 32.49 2.11 -4.94
N PRO A 30 32.27 1.69 -3.68
CA PRO A 30 31.54 2.50 -2.71
C PRO A 30 32.37 3.74 -2.36
N ASP A 31 31.76 4.91 -2.52
CA ASP A 31 32.28 6.18 -2.03
C ASP A 31 31.29 6.69 -0.97
N THR A 32 31.78 7.42 0.02
CA THR A 32 30.97 8.04 1.09
C THR A 32 29.76 8.80 0.56
N GLU A 33 29.92 9.54 -0.55
CA GLU A 33 28.83 10.27 -1.21
C GLU A 33 27.93 9.40 -2.09
N LYS A 34 28.36 8.18 -2.46
CA LYS A 34 27.54 7.22 -3.22
C LYS A 34 26.69 6.33 -2.33
N VAL A 35 27.10 6.14 -1.08
CA VAL A 35 26.39 5.30 -0.09
C VAL A 35 25.50 6.12 0.83
N SER A 36 25.61 7.45 0.83
CA SER A 36 24.67 8.36 1.49
C SER A 36 23.39 8.53 0.66
N ALA A 37 22.29 8.85 1.34
CA ALA A 37 21.06 9.22 0.66
C ALA A 37 21.26 10.51 -0.15
N TYR A 38 20.69 10.57 -1.36
CA TYR A 38 20.76 11.77 -2.18
C TYR A 38 19.93 12.88 -1.54
N GLU A 39 20.61 13.87 -0.97
CA GLU A 39 20.01 15.05 -0.38
C GLU A 39 20.48 16.30 -1.13
N CYS A 40 19.67 17.35 -1.12
CA CYS A 40 19.99 18.64 -1.76
C CYS A 40 21.09 19.45 -1.01
N GLY A 41 22.08 18.77 -0.41
CA GLY A 41 23.17 19.38 0.35
C GLY A 41 22.84 19.68 1.82
N PHE A 42 21.67 19.25 2.31
CA PHE A 42 21.31 19.35 3.73
C PHE A 42 21.59 18.04 4.45
N SER A 43 22.16 18.12 5.66
CA SER A 43 22.33 16.94 6.51
C SER A 43 20.96 16.43 6.96
N PRO A 44 20.76 15.09 6.99
CA PRO A 44 19.50 14.54 7.49
C PRO A 44 19.28 15.01 8.93
N LEU A 45 18.10 15.54 9.20
CA LEU A 45 17.69 15.93 10.56
C LEU A 45 17.55 14.67 11.42
N TYR A 46 18.64 14.27 12.05
CA TYR A 46 18.67 13.14 12.99
C TYR A 46 17.69 13.42 14.14
N GLY A 47 16.64 12.60 14.25
CA GLY A 47 15.66 12.67 15.35
C GLY A 47 14.19 12.86 14.93
N GLN A 48 13.89 13.12 13.66
CA GLN A 48 12.51 13.10 13.13
C GLN A 48 12.20 11.79 12.39
N THR A 49 11.99 10.71 13.13
CA THR A 49 11.61 9.40 12.58
C THR A 49 10.12 9.28 12.24
N GLY A 50 9.30 10.25 12.66
CA GLY A 50 7.88 10.32 12.36
C GLY A 50 7.55 11.59 11.61
N MET A 51 7.52 11.53 10.28
CA MET A 51 6.91 12.61 9.51
C MET A 51 5.38 12.54 9.70
N PRO A 52 4.69 13.67 9.92
CA PRO A 52 3.23 13.68 9.99
C PRO A 52 2.67 13.23 8.65
N PHE A 53 2.08 12.02 8.62
CA PHE A 53 1.41 11.48 7.46
C PHE A 53 -0.07 11.84 7.49
N SER A 54 -0.70 12.02 6.33
CA SER A 54 -2.13 12.29 6.27
C SER A 54 -2.92 11.02 6.59
N ILE A 55 -3.98 11.15 7.38
CA ILE A 55 -4.88 10.04 7.75
C ILE A 55 -5.52 9.36 6.53
N GLN A 56 -5.56 10.04 5.37
CA GLN A 56 -6.12 9.53 4.12
C GLN A 56 -5.46 8.20 3.69
N TYR A 57 -4.14 8.10 3.80
CA TYR A 57 -3.41 6.88 3.41
C TYR A 57 -3.82 5.67 4.26
N TYR A 58 -4.06 5.90 5.56
CA TYR A 58 -4.52 4.86 6.46
C TYR A 58 -5.96 4.42 6.17
N LEU A 59 -6.85 5.37 5.84
CA LEU A 59 -8.24 5.06 5.49
C LEU A 59 -8.34 4.22 4.23
N VAL A 60 -7.51 4.49 3.22
CA VAL A 60 -7.44 3.66 2.01
C VAL A 60 -6.99 2.23 2.35
N GLY A 61 -6.03 2.07 3.26
CA GLY A 61 -5.56 0.75 3.72
C GLY A 61 -6.63 -0.07 4.44
N ILE A 62 -7.38 0.54 5.37
CA ILE A 62 -8.49 -0.16 6.04
C ILE A 62 -9.60 -0.49 5.04
N LEU A 63 -9.94 0.43 4.14
CA LEU A 63 -11.00 0.22 3.15
C LEU A 63 -10.65 -0.92 2.20
N PHE A 64 -9.39 -1.00 1.76
CA PHE A 64 -8.88 -2.12 0.97
C PHE A 64 -9.00 -3.44 1.74
N HIS A 65 -8.64 -3.46 3.02
CA HIS A 65 -8.72 -4.68 3.84
C HIS A 65 -10.14 -5.21 3.98
N VAL A 66 -11.13 -4.33 4.23
CA VAL A 66 -12.54 -4.76 4.35
C VAL A 66 -13.07 -5.27 3.01
N PHE A 67 -12.76 -4.61 1.89
CA PHE A 67 -13.19 -5.04 0.56
C PHE A 67 -12.51 -6.35 0.10
N ASP A 68 -11.25 -6.57 0.48
CA ASP A 68 -10.53 -7.83 0.22
C ASP A 68 -11.21 -9.01 0.94
N LEU A 69 -11.59 -8.81 2.21
CA LEU A 69 -12.34 -9.81 2.99
C LEU A 69 -13.76 -10.06 2.45
N GLU A 70 -14.43 -9.03 1.90
CA GLU A 70 -15.74 -9.17 1.27
C GLU A 70 -15.68 -10.11 0.07
N ILE A 71 -14.70 -9.93 -0.82
CA ILE A 71 -14.51 -10.77 -2.01
C ILE A 71 -14.11 -12.20 -1.60
N LEU A 72 -13.24 -12.33 -0.59
CA LEU A 72 -12.83 -13.63 -0.07
C LEU A 72 -14.03 -14.44 0.43
N LEU A 73 -14.98 -13.80 1.11
CA LEU A 73 -16.19 -14.50 1.59
C LEU A 73 -17.18 -14.80 0.45
N LEU A 74 -17.23 -13.96 -0.59
CA LEU A 74 -18.06 -14.23 -1.77
C LEU A 74 -17.55 -15.40 -2.61
N TYR A 75 -16.24 -15.68 -2.60
CA TYR A 75 -15.63 -16.68 -3.47
C TYR A 75 -16.22 -18.10 -3.31
N PRO A 76 -16.35 -18.69 -2.10
CA PRO A 76 -16.96 -20.01 -1.92
C PRO A 76 -18.42 -20.08 -2.40
N ILE A 77 -19.17 -19.00 -2.16
CA ILE A 77 -20.57 -18.91 -2.58
C ILE A 77 -20.63 -18.85 -4.11
N ALA A 78 -19.76 -18.07 -4.76
CA ALA A 78 -19.67 -17.98 -6.20
C ALA A 78 -19.34 -19.33 -6.86
N VAL A 79 -18.43 -20.12 -6.26
CA VAL A 79 -18.06 -21.45 -6.78
C VAL A 79 -19.15 -22.50 -6.55
N THR A 80 -19.90 -22.40 -5.45
CA THR A 80 -20.92 -23.39 -5.07
C THR A 80 -22.36 -22.96 -5.34
N LEU A 81 -22.57 -21.86 -6.07
CA LEU A 81 -23.88 -21.25 -6.37
C LEU A 81 -24.96 -22.26 -6.79
N TYR A 82 -24.61 -23.26 -7.60
CA TYR A 82 -25.55 -24.28 -8.08
C TYR A 82 -26.02 -25.28 -7.00
N ASN A 83 -25.24 -25.47 -5.94
CA ASN A 83 -25.54 -26.39 -4.84
C ASN A 83 -26.13 -25.68 -3.61
N VAL A 84 -26.17 -24.34 -3.62
CA VAL A 84 -26.67 -23.53 -2.52
C VAL A 84 -28.20 -23.44 -2.60
N SER A 85 -28.87 -23.68 -1.48
CA SER A 85 -30.33 -23.50 -1.38
C SER A 85 -30.70 -22.02 -1.53
N THR A 86 -31.94 -21.73 -1.94
CA THR A 86 -32.45 -20.36 -2.06
C THR A 86 -32.28 -19.56 -0.77
N TYR A 87 -32.32 -20.23 0.40
CA TYR A 87 -32.05 -19.62 1.70
C TYR A 87 -30.60 -19.13 1.86
N GLY A 88 -29.62 -19.96 1.49
CA GLY A 88 -28.20 -19.57 1.54
C GLY A 88 -27.87 -18.42 0.58
N PHE A 89 -28.55 -18.36 -0.56
CA PHE A 89 -28.44 -17.25 -1.50
C PHE A 89 -28.92 -15.92 -0.91
N TRP A 90 -30.06 -15.93 -0.20
CA TRP A 90 -30.57 -14.72 0.47
C TRP A 90 -29.65 -14.23 1.60
N ILE A 91 -29.07 -15.15 2.37
CA ILE A 91 -28.07 -14.79 3.39
C ILE A 91 -26.85 -14.12 2.75
N ALA A 92 -26.34 -14.67 1.63
CA ALA A 92 -25.22 -14.09 0.90
C ALA A 92 -25.51 -12.66 0.41
N ILE A 93 -26.72 -12.43 -0.13
CA ILE A 93 -27.15 -11.11 -0.58
C ILE A 93 -27.24 -10.12 0.59
N ILE A 94 -27.83 -10.53 1.73
CA ILE A 94 -27.96 -9.66 2.89
C ILE A 94 -26.57 -9.29 3.43
N PHE A 95 -25.67 -10.27 3.52
CA PHE A 95 -24.30 -10.05 3.96
C PHE A 95 -23.56 -9.05 3.05
N PHE A 96 -23.63 -9.25 1.73
CA PHE A 96 -23.04 -8.35 0.75
C PHE A 96 -23.62 -6.93 0.85
N ARG A 97 -24.94 -6.81 1.01
CA ARG A 97 -25.60 -5.50 1.16
C ARG A 97 -25.11 -4.73 2.38
N VAL A 98 -24.94 -5.39 3.52
CA VAL A 98 -24.47 -4.74 4.76
C VAL A 98 -23.05 -4.20 4.59
N LEU A 99 -22.15 -4.99 3.98
CA LEU A 99 -20.78 -4.56 3.72
C LEU A 99 -20.70 -3.41 2.70
N THR A 100 -21.42 -3.53 1.58
CA THR A 100 -21.50 -2.47 0.57
C THR A 100 -22.06 -1.17 1.15
N LEU A 101 -23.04 -1.23 2.06
CA LEU A 101 -23.57 -0.04 2.73
C LEU A 101 -22.52 0.64 3.62
N GLY A 102 -21.72 -0.14 4.36
CA GLY A 102 -20.60 0.39 5.14
C GLY A 102 -19.56 1.08 4.26
N PHE A 103 -19.26 0.51 3.09
CA PHE A 103 -18.37 1.10 2.10
C PHE A 103 -18.90 2.44 1.55
N VAL A 104 -20.18 2.47 1.14
CA VAL A 104 -20.81 3.69 0.61
C VAL A 104 -20.86 4.79 1.67
N TYR A 105 -21.11 4.44 2.93
CA TYR A 105 -21.08 5.40 4.04
C TYR A 105 -19.72 6.10 4.14
N GLU A 106 -18.61 5.34 4.11
CA GLU A 106 -17.28 5.93 4.18
C GLU A 106 -16.86 6.72 2.93
N MET A 107 -17.38 6.34 1.76
CA MET A 107 -17.20 7.12 0.54
C MET A 107 -17.89 8.49 0.64
N GLY A 108 -19.09 8.54 1.26
CA GLY A 108 -19.83 9.78 1.50
C GLY A 108 -19.19 10.72 2.53
N SER A 109 -18.38 10.19 3.46
CA SER A 109 -17.69 10.97 4.50
C SER A 109 -16.68 12.00 3.95
N GLY A 110 -16.28 11.92 2.67
CA GLY A 110 -15.37 12.88 2.04
C GLY A 110 -13.94 12.92 2.62
N ARG A 111 -13.59 11.94 3.46
CA ARG A 111 -12.25 11.79 4.08
C ARG A 111 -11.24 11.10 3.17
N LEU A 112 -11.70 10.56 2.04
CA LEU A 112 -10.89 9.88 1.04
C LEU A 112 -10.21 10.85 0.05
N TYR A 113 -10.70 12.09 -0.04
CA TYR A 113 -10.11 13.10 -0.92
C TYR A 113 -8.82 13.65 -0.32
N PHE A 114 -7.77 13.70 -1.14
CA PHE A 114 -6.53 14.40 -0.83
C PHE A 114 -6.81 15.90 -0.70
N ARG A 115 -7.08 16.34 0.53
CA ARG A 115 -7.13 17.78 0.84
C ARG A 115 -5.71 18.29 0.96
N ASP A 116 -5.37 19.23 0.09
CA ASP A 116 -4.13 19.96 0.21
C ASP A 116 -4.18 20.82 1.49
N GLN A 117 -3.43 20.41 2.53
CA GLN A 117 -3.36 21.13 3.81
C GLN A 117 -2.47 22.38 3.75
N ARG A 118 -2.13 22.87 2.55
CA ARG A 118 -1.33 24.09 2.32
C ARG A 118 -2.00 25.42 2.70
N SER A 119 -3.04 25.45 3.54
CA SER A 119 -3.66 26.70 4.02
C SER A 119 -3.37 27.06 5.49
N GLY A 120 -2.58 26.24 6.21
CA GLY A 120 -2.18 26.53 7.59
C GLY A 120 -0.89 27.33 7.76
N ILE A 121 -0.13 27.59 6.69
CA ILE A 121 1.11 28.36 6.79
C ILE A 121 0.77 29.85 6.77
N ASN A 122 0.70 30.44 7.96
CA ASN A 122 0.61 31.88 8.14
C ASN A 122 1.85 32.53 7.49
N ARG A 123 1.68 33.13 6.30
CA ARG A 123 2.75 33.84 5.56
C ARG A 123 3.48 34.92 6.36
N ARG A 124 3.02 35.29 7.56
CA ARG A 124 3.69 36.25 8.44
C ARG A 124 5.01 35.72 9.05
N THR A 125 5.18 34.41 9.24
CA THR A 125 6.41 33.89 9.87
C THR A 125 7.57 33.72 8.89
N ILE A 126 7.30 33.60 7.58
CA ILE A 126 8.35 33.43 6.55
C ILE A 126 9.10 34.75 6.30
N ARG A 127 8.45 35.91 6.46
CA ARG A 127 9.11 37.23 6.28
C ARG A 127 10.12 37.61 7.36
N VAL A 128 10.17 36.89 8.48
CA VAL A 128 11.04 37.27 9.62
C VAL A 128 12.42 36.59 9.54
N SER A 129 12.55 35.50 8.77
CA SER A 129 13.80 34.75 8.64
C SER A 129 14.78 35.32 7.62
N ASP A 130 14.35 36.21 6.73
CA ASP A 130 15.19 36.76 5.64
C ASP A 130 15.85 38.11 5.98
N THR A 131 15.75 38.57 7.23
CA THR A 131 16.35 39.85 7.70
C THR A 131 17.36 39.65 8.83
N LYS A 132 18.30 38.70 8.68
CA LYS A 132 19.52 38.66 9.49
C LYS A 132 20.73 38.28 8.66
#